data_AF-A0A561EP95-F1
#
_entry.id   AF-A0A561EP95-F1
#
_cell.length_a   1.000
_cell.length_b   1.000
_cell.length_c   1.000
_cell.angle_alpha   90.00
_cell.angle_beta   90.00
_cell.angle_gamma   90.00
#
_symmetry.space_group_name_H-M   'P 1'
#
loop_
_entity.id
_entity.type
_entity.pdbx_description
1 polymer ?
#
loop_
_entity_poly.entity_id
_entity_poly.type
_entity_poly.pdbx_seq_one_letter_code
_entity_poly.pdbx_strand_id
1 'polypeptide(L)'
;MNAAEELIAQARHGRFSELLPDLLAMARRADGDRDEVWEATAAAIQILFWQDRFAEAAELAEAIIAQDGPLGGELCDQDVPFRSAFLAAELHGGTPAPSRLLAAAEHVPAGRNLSEDLLWLAEQLPERPVEELLPSHFDWGGPARSLDVATTELLERGFNELAATDKSLVWQALAKANDFERAHAVAEASDEKPDRFATCLWMAGWYAVRGDIPRGEQMLLAAHSRWWPYMKWDAIPDAPVLQLTLRLVTTDRVREQYLTRPIGPEAAEKNA
;
A
#
# COMPACT_ATOMS: atom_id res chain seq x y z
N MET A 1 8.64 -20.52 11.17
CA MET A 1 8.80 -19.62 10.03
C MET A 1 8.94 -20.52 8.81
N ASN A 2 8.11 -20.37 7.79
CA ASN A 2 8.26 -21.14 6.55
C ASN A 2 9.30 -20.47 5.63
N ALA A 3 9.66 -21.10 4.51
CA ALA A 3 10.71 -20.57 3.64
C ALA A 3 10.33 -19.23 3.00
N ALA A 4 9.03 -19.01 2.71
CA ALA A 4 8.54 -17.75 2.17
C ALA A 4 8.66 -16.62 3.20
N GLU A 5 8.14 -16.82 4.41
CA GLU A 5 8.24 -15.88 5.54
C GLU A 5 9.70 -15.45 5.80
N GLU A 6 10.66 -16.38 5.71
CA GLU A 6 12.09 -16.09 5.85
C GLU A 6 12.61 -15.16 4.73
N LEU A 7 12.28 -15.44 3.46
CA LEU A 7 12.66 -14.58 2.34
C LEU A 7 12.03 -13.19 2.45
N ILE A 8 10.76 -13.12 2.87
CA ILE A 8 10.02 -11.86 3.00
C ILE A 8 10.60 -11.02 4.15
N ALA A 9 10.92 -11.63 5.29
CA ALA A 9 11.62 -10.96 6.38
C ALA A 9 13.01 -10.45 5.93
N GLN A 10 13.77 -11.25 5.18
CA GLN A 10 15.04 -10.78 4.62
C GLN A 10 14.85 -9.62 3.63
N ALA A 11 13.78 -9.63 2.84
CA ALA A 11 13.45 -8.53 1.94
C ALA A 11 13.18 -7.24 2.73
N ARG A 12 12.42 -7.33 3.84
CA ARG A 12 12.16 -6.21 4.76
C ARG A 12 13.39 -5.64 5.46
N HIS A 13 14.56 -6.30 5.41
CA HIS A 13 15.84 -5.69 5.79
C HIS A 13 16.44 -4.75 4.71
N GLY A 14 15.69 -4.45 3.64
CA GLY A 14 16.13 -3.60 2.54
C GLY A 14 16.80 -4.37 1.40
N ARG A 15 16.43 -5.64 1.21
CA ARG A 15 16.98 -6.54 0.16
C ARG A 15 15.93 -6.90 -0.89
N PHE A 16 14.94 -6.03 -1.10
CA PHE A 16 13.78 -6.30 -1.95
C PHE A 16 14.16 -6.69 -3.39
N SER A 17 14.97 -5.87 -4.06
CA SER A 17 15.38 -6.15 -5.44
C SER A 17 16.31 -7.37 -5.55
N GLU A 18 17.09 -7.65 -4.50
CA GLU A 18 18.00 -8.79 -4.45
C GLU A 18 17.23 -10.12 -4.33
N LEU A 19 16.18 -10.14 -3.52
CA LEU A 19 15.42 -11.36 -3.19
C LEU A 19 14.21 -11.59 -4.09
N LEU A 20 13.83 -10.61 -4.92
CA LEU A 20 12.75 -10.78 -5.89
C LEU A 20 12.92 -12.02 -6.79
N PRO A 21 14.10 -12.34 -7.35
CA PRO A 21 14.27 -13.56 -8.16
C PRO A 21 13.96 -14.85 -7.39
N ASP A 22 14.32 -14.94 -6.11
CA ASP A 22 14.07 -16.11 -5.27
C ASP A 22 12.58 -16.23 -4.93
N LEU A 23 11.92 -15.11 -4.62
CA LEU A 23 10.46 -15.05 -4.42
C LEU A 23 9.71 -15.46 -5.69
N LEU A 24 10.12 -14.98 -6.87
CA LEU A 24 9.53 -15.36 -8.15
C LEU A 24 9.78 -16.83 -8.49
N ALA A 25 10.96 -17.37 -8.16
CA ALA A 25 11.26 -18.77 -8.34
C ALA A 25 10.33 -19.64 -7.47
N MET A 26 10.15 -19.27 -6.20
CA MET A 26 9.24 -19.94 -5.28
C MET A 26 7.78 -19.87 -5.75
N ALA A 27 7.30 -18.68 -6.14
CA ALA A 27 5.95 -18.43 -6.64
C ALA A 27 5.59 -19.26 -7.89
N ARG A 28 6.58 -19.73 -8.66
CA ARG A 28 6.38 -20.49 -9.91
C ARG A 28 6.56 -22.00 -9.74
N ARG A 29 6.77 -22.51 -8.51
CA ARG A 29 6.95 -23.94 -8.27
C ARG A 29 5.61 -24.66 -8.28
N ALA A 30 5.38 -25.49 -9.30
CA ALA A 30 4.18 -26.32 -9.41
C ALA A 30 4.05 -27.40 -8.32
N ASP A 31 5.16 -27.78 -7.68
CA ASP A 31 5.24 -28.79 -6.61
C ASP A 31 5.60 -28.19 -5.24
N GLY A 32 5.53 -26.86 -5.11
CA GLY A 32 5.80 -26.14 -3.86
C GLY A 32 4.71 -26.36 -2.81
N ASP A 33 5.05 -26.08 -1.55
CA ASP A 33 4.03 -25.95 -0.50
C ASP A 33 3.14 -24.75 -0.84
N ARG A 34 1.82 -24.96 -0.86
CA ARG A 34 0.88 -23.93 -1.32
C ARG A 34 0.92 -22.67 -0.48
N ASP A 35 1.12 -22.81 0.83
CA ASP A 35 1.18 -21.65 1.72
C ASP A 35 2.42 -20.81 1.41
N GLU A 36 3.57 -21.46 1.19
CA GLU A 36 4.78 -20.77 0.75
C GLU A 36 4.63 -20.11 -0.63
N VAL A 37 3.96 -20.78 -1.57
CA VAL A 37 3.80 -20.29 -2.95
C VAL A 37 2.96 -19.01 -2.99
N TRP A 38 1.80 -18.97 -2.33
CA TRP A 38 0.94 -17.78 -2.40
C TRP A 38 1.53 -16.61 -1.60
N GLU A 39 2.19 -16.87 -0.45
CA GLU A 39 2.87 -15.83 0.33
C GLU A 39 4.03 -15.21 -0.47
N ALA A 40 4.86 -16.04 -1.11
CA ALA A 40 5.93 -15.56 -1.98
C ALA A 40 5.39 -14.79 -3.18
N THR A 41 4.25 -15.23 -3.73
CA THR A 41 3.56 -14.51 -4.81
C THR A 41 3.11 -13.12 -4.37
N ALA A 42 2.45 -13.01 -3.21
CA ALA A 42 1.99 -11.73 -2.67
C ALA A 42 3.16 -10.76 -2.46
N ALA A 43 4.24 -11.21 -1.83
CA ALA A 43 5.44 -10.40 -1.64
C ALA A 43 6.10 -9.98 -2.98
N ALA A 44 6.20 -10.90 -3.93
CA ALA A 44 6.75 -10.59 -5.26
C ALA A 44 5.91 -9.53 -6.00
N ILE A 45 4.58 -9.62 -5.94
CA ILE A 45 3.66 -8.62 -6.51
C ILE A 45 3.96 -7.22 -5.96
N GLN A 46 4.05 -7.08 -4.63
CA GLN A 46 4.33 -5.79 -4.00
C GLN A 46 5.68 -5.21 -4.44
N ILE A 47 6.73 -6.03 -4.56
CA ILE A 47 8.05 -5.59 -5.03
C ILE A 47 8.03 -5.23 -6.52
N LEU A 48 7.29 -5.98 -7.36
CA LEU A 48 7.13 -5.70 -8.79
C LEU A 48 6.48 -4.33 -9.01
N PHE A 49 5.54 -3.91 -8.17
CA PHE A 49 4.95 -2.57 -8.24
C PHE A 49 6.01 -1.46 -8.08
N TRP A 50 6.96 -1.63 -7.16
CA TRP A 50 8.06 -0.67 -6.98
C TRP A 50 9.07 -0.64 -8.13
N GLN A 51 9.11 -1.71 -8.94
CA GLN A 51 9.90 -1.80 -10.17
C GLN A 51 9.10 -1.41 -11.43
N ASP A 52 7.87 -0.90 -11.27
CA ASP A 52 6.96 -0.55 -12.37
C ASP A 52 6.63 -1.74 -13.31
N ARG A 53 6.75 -2.98 -12.81
CA ARG A 53 6.48 -4.24 -13.53
C ARG A 53 5.02 -4.69 -13.34
N PHE A 54 4.08 -3.79 -13.58
CA PHE A 54 2.64 -3.99 -13.28
C PHE A 54 2.00 -5.13 -14.07
N ALA A 55 2.36 -5.29 -15.35
CA ALA A 55 1.84 -6.37 -16.18
C ALA A 55 2.25 -7.75 -15.63
N GLU A 56 3.53 -7.90 -15.26
CA GLU A 56 4.04 -9.15 -14.68
C GLU A 56 3.43 -9.44 -13.30
N ALA A 57 3.16 -8.42 -12.50
CA ALA A 57 2.46 -8.59 -11.23
C ALA A 57 1.05 -9.17 -11.45
N ALA A 58 0.32 -8.68 -12.46
CA ALA A 58 -1.00 -9.19 -12.81
C ALA A 58 -0.94 -10.61 -13.40
N GLU A 59 0.02 -10.90 -14.29
CA GLU A 59 0.25 -12.26 -14.81
C GLU A 59 0.56 -13.25 -13.67
N LEU A 60 1.34 -12.82 -12.67
CA LEU A 60 1.66 -13.65 -11.52
C LEU A 60 0.41 -13.91 -10.65
N ALA A 61 -0.43 -12.89 -10.42
CA ALA A 61 -1.70 -13.04 -9.72
C ALA A 61 -2.64 -14.00 -10.45
N GLU A 62 -2.78 -13.88 -11.78
CA GLU A 62 -3.59 -14.80 -12.58
C GLU A 62 -3.10 -16.23 -12.52
N ALA A 63 -1.78 -16.42 -12.66
CA ALA A 63 -1.19 -17.75 -12.67
C ALA A 63 -1.46 -18.50 -11.36
N ILE A 64 -1.26 -17.84 -10.21
CA ILE A 64 -1.50 -18.48 -8.92
C ILE A 64 -2.99 -18.73 -8.66
N ILE A 65 -3.87 -17.81 -9.07
CA ILE A 65 -5.32 -17.98 -8.91
C ILE A 65 -5.82 -19.13 -9.79
N ALA A 66 -5.37 -19.23 -11.04
CA ALA A 66 -5.75 -20.31 -11.93
C ALA A 66 -5.24 -21.68 -11.44
N GLN A 67 -4.04 -21.72 -10.87
CA GLN A 67 -3.41 -22.94 -10.37
C GLN A 67 -4.03 -23.42 -9.04
N ASP A 68 -4.06 -22.53 -8.04
CA ASP A 68 -4.35 -22.90 -6.65
C ASP A 68 -5.76 -22.50 -6.22
N GLY A 69 -6.40 -21.53 -6.89
CA GLY A 69 -7.78 -21.11 -6.62
C GLY A 69 -8.77 -22.28 -6.56
N PRO A 70 -8.81 -23.21 -7.52
CA PRO A 70 -9.76 -24.33 -7.51
C PRO A 70 -9.61 -25.26 -6.31
N LEU A 71 -8.44 -25.24 -5.67
CA LEU A 71 -8.12 -26.08 -4.52
C LEU A 71 -8.57 -25.46 -3.19
N GLY A 72 -9.05 -24.21 -3.20
CA GLY A 72 -9.39 -23.47 -1.99
C GLY A 72 -8.15 -23.10 -1.16
N GLY A 73 -8.33 -23.00 0.17
CA GLY A 73 -7.24 -22.67 1.10
C GLY A 73 -7.04 -21.17 1.31
N GLU A 74 -5.94 -20.80 1.98
CA GLU A 74 -5.70 -19.45 2.52
C GLU A 74 -5.57 -18.38 1.44
N LEU A 75 -5.07 -18.73 0.24
CA LEU A 75 -5.09 -17.85 -0.94
C LEU A 75 -6.48 -17.25 -1.17
N CYS A 76 -7.53 -18.08 -1.07
CA CYS A 76 -8.90 -17.66 -1.35
C CYS A 76 -9.49 -16.74 -0.26
N ASP A 77 -8.82 -16.63 0.90
CA ASP A 77 -9.20 -15.72 1.98
C ASP A 77 -8.51 -14.34 1.85
N GLN A 78 -7.55 -14.20 0.95
CA GLN A 78 -6.82 -12.95 0.68
C GLN A 78 -7.45 -12.18 -0.49
N ASP A 79 -7.47 -10.85 -0.41
CA ASP A 79 -7.86 -9.95 -1.48
C ASP A 79 -6.65 -9.13 -1.98
N VAL A 80 -5.86 -8.60 -1.05
CA VAL A 80 -4.60 -7.90 -1.31
C VAL A 80 -3.42 -8.86 -1.24
N PRO A 81 -2.40 -8.70 -2.09
CA PRO A 81 -2.25 -7.66 -3.13
C PRO A 81 -2.85 -8.07 -4.49
N PHE A 82 -3.53 -9.21 -4.59
CA PHE A 82 -4.02 -9.78 -5.86
C PHE A 82 -4.94 -8.82 -6.61
N ARG A 83 -5.91 -8.22 -5.91
CA ARG A 83 -6.78 -7.20 -6.49
C ARG A 83 -6.01 -6.01 -7.06
N SER A 84 -4.99 -5.54 -6.34
CA SER A 84 -4.17 -4.40 -6.74
C SER A 84 -3.40 -4.71 -8.01
N ALA A 85 -3.01 -5.97 -8.24
CA ALA A 85 -2.25 -6.37 -9.41
C ALA A 85 -3.06 -6.15 -10.70
N PHE A 86 -4.33 -6.55 -10.73
CA PHE A 86 -5.21 -6.30 -11.87
C PHE A 86 -5.43 -4.80 -12.11
N LEU A 87 -5.77 -4.05 -11.06
CA LEU A 87 -6.01 -2.61 -11.16
C LEU A 87 -4.75 -1.84 -11.61
N ALA A 88 -3.57 -2.22 -11.12
CA ALA A 88 -2.32 -1.58 -11.48
C ALA A 88 -1.92 -1.87 -12.93
N ALA A 89 -2.17 -3.08 -13.44
CA ALA A 89 -1.93 -3.42 -14.84
C ALA A 89 -2.84 -2.64 -15.80
N GLU A 90 -4.08 -2.34 -15.41
CA GLU A 90 -4.95 -1.45 -16.18
C GLU A 90 -4.46 -0.02 -16.12
N LEU A 91 -4.28 0.52 -14.92
CA LEU A 91 -3.97 1.94 -14.71
C LEU A 91 -2.61 2.34 -15.29
N HIS A 92 -1.58 1.53 -15.08
CA HIS A 92 -0.20 1.85 -15.44
C HIS A 92 0.30 1.08 -16.67
N GLY A 93 -0.23 -0.11 -16.91
CA GLY A 93 0.14 -0.97 -18.04
C GLY A 93 -0.81 -0.91 -19.23
N GLY A 94 -1.98 -0.26 -19.10
CA GLY A 94 -3.00 -0.17 -20.14
C GLY A 94 -3.66 -1.52 -20.49
N THR A 95 -3.52 -2.54 -19.64
CA THR A 95 -4.11 -3.87 -19.87
C THR A 95 -5.47 -3.96 -19.17
N PRO A 96 -6.60 -4.05 -19.89
CA PRO A 96 -7.93 -4.02 -19.27
C PRO A 96 -8.13 -5.13 -18.24
N ALA A 97 -8.60 -4.77 -17.04
CA ALA A 97 -8.85 -5.68 -15.94
C ALA A 97 -10.22 -6.40 -15.96
N PRO A 98 -11.35 -5.85 -16.45
CA PRO A 98 -12.67 -6.44 -16.19
C PRO A 98 -12.82 -7.91 -16.60
N SER A 99 -12.43 -8.28 -17.83
CA SER A 99 -12.52 -9.67 -18.29
C SER A 99 -11.55 -10.60 -17.58
N ARG A 100 -10.39 -10.08 -17.18
CA ARG A 100 -9.33 -10.82 -16.46
C ARG A 100 -9.76 -11.13 -15.03
N LEU A 101 -10.37 -10.16 -14.35
CA LEU A 101 -10.97 -10.32 -13.02
C LEU A 101 -12.07 -11.38 -13.03
N LEU A 102 -12.99 -11.34 -14.01
CA LEU A 102 -14.03 -12.35 -14.16
C LEU A 102 -13.45 -13.75 -14.38
N ALA A 103 -12.47 -13.88 -15.29
CA ALA A 103 -11.81 -15.15 -15.56
C ALA A 103 -11.08 -15.70 -14.33
N ALA A 104 -10.38 -14.84 -13.58
CA ALA A 104 -9.73 -15.23 -12.34
C ALA A 104 -10.75 -15.67 -11.26
N ALA A 105 -11.87 -14.96 -11.13
CA ALA A 105 -12.91 -15.30 -10.18
C ALA A 105 -13.56 -16.68 -10.45
N GLU A 106 -13.66 -17.11 -11.71
CA GLU A 106 -14.18 -18.43 -12.11
C GLU A 106 -13.35 -19.60 -11.54
N HIS A 107 -12.07 -19.38 -11.25
CA HIS A 107 -11.20 -20.39 -10.65
C HIS A 107 -11.38 -20.53 -9.13
N VAL A 108 -11.96 -19.54 -8.46
CA VAL A 108 -12.06 -19.50 -7.00
C VAL A 108 -13.45 -20.00 -6.56
N PRO A 109 -13.55 -20.90 -5.55
CA PRO A 109 -14.84 -21.35 -5.04
C PRO A 109 -15.73 -20.17 -4.61
N ALA A 110 -17.03 -20.27 -4.92
CA ALA A 110 -18.00 -19.24 -4.55
C ALA A 110 -18.08 -19.05 -3.03
N GLY A 111 -18.30 -17.80 -2.59
CA GLY A 111 -18.39 -17.43 -1.17
C GLY A 111 -17.04 -17.29 -0.46
N ARG A 112 -15.93 -17.27 -1.21
CA ARG A 112 -14.59 -16.97 -0.71
C ARG A 112 -14.27 -15.49 -0.95
N ASN A 113 -13.54 -14.86 -0.02
CA ASN A 113 -13.20 -13.44 -0.07
C ASN A 113 -12.61 -13.02 -1.42
N LEU A 114 -11.66 -13.79 -1.94
CA LEU A 114 -11.02 -13.49 -3.22
C LEU A 114 -12.02 -13.50 -4.39
N SER A 115 -12.92 -14.50 -4.45
CA SER A 115 -13.94 -14.57 -5.51
C SER A 115 -14.89 -13.38 -5.43
N GLU A 116 -15.38 -13.08 -4.23
CA GLU A 116 -16.31 -11.97 -4.00
C GLU A 116 -15.68 -10.61 -4.34
N ASP A 117 -14.42 -10.38 -3.97
CA ASP A 117 -13.72 -9.13 -4.26
C ASP A 117 -13.42 -8.95 -5.76
N LEU A 118 -12.98 -10.01 -6.46
CA LEU A 118 -12.72 -9.95 -7.90
C LEU A 118 -14.00 -9.69 -8.70
N LEU A 119 -15.11 -10.33 -8.35
CA LEU A 119 -16.42 -10.10 -8.97
C LEU A 119 -16.90 -8.67 -8.70
N TRP A 120 -16.83 -8.22 -7.44
CA TRP A 120 -17.19 -6.85 -7.08
C TRP A 120 -16.36 -5.84 -7.87
N LEU A 121 -15.05 -6.02 -7.99
CA LEU A 121 -14.20 -5.13 -8.77
C LEU A 121 -14.56 -5.08 -10.26
N ALA A 122 -14.84 -6.23 -10.87
CA ALA A 122 -15.28 -6.28 -12.25
C ALA A 122 -16.59 -5.49 -12.48
N GLU A 123 -17.48 -5.49 -11.50
CA GLU A 123 -18.72 -4.69 -11.51
C GLU A 123 -18.49 -3.19 -11.27
N GLN A 124 -17.49 -2.81 -10.47
CA GLN A 124 -17.23 -1.40 -10.13
C GLN A 124 -16.45 -0.64 -11.21
N LEU A 125 -15.56 -1.30 -11.95
CA LEU A 125 -14.68 -0.67 -12.94
C LEU A 125 -15.41 0.18 -14.01
N PRO A 126 -16.60 -0.21 -14.50
CA PRO A 126 -17.36 0.64 -15.43
C PRO A 126 -17.93 1.92 -14.79
N GLU A 127 -18.15 1.92 -13.48
CA GLU A 127 -18.87 2.98 -12.75
C GLU A 127 -17.93 3.97 -12.07
N ARG A 128 -16.66 3.60 -11.86
CA ARG A 128 -15.69 4.38 -11.08
C ARG A 128 -14.30 4.37 -11.72
N PRO A 129 -13.55 5.48 -11.62
CA PRO A 129 -12.15 5.50 -12.02
C PRO A 129 -11.31 4.46 -11.26
N VAL A 130 -10.36 3.82 -11.94
CA VAL A 130 -9.50 2.76 -11.38
C VAL A 130 -8.74 3.23 -10.14
N GLU A 131 -8.29 4.49 -10.14
CA GLU A 131 -7.57 5.10 -9.03
C GLU A 131 -8.37 5.15 -7.73
N GLU A 132 -9.70 5.20 -7.80
CA GLU A 132 -10.57 5.20 -6.61
C GLU A 132 -10.73 3.80 -5.99
N LEU A 133 -10.41 2.76 -6.75
CA LEU A 133 -10.50 1.36 -6.34
C LEU A 133 -9.17 0.82 -5.79
N LEU A 134 -8.08 1.58 -5.96
CA LEU A 134 -6.76 1.29 -5.41
C LEU A 134 -6.66 1.65 -3.92
N PRO A 135 -5.80 0.96 -3.14
CA PRO A 135 -5.63 1.23 -1.72
C PRO A 135 -5.12 2.66 -1.47
N SER A 136 -5.52 3.23 -0.34
CA SER A 136 -5.12 4.59 0.08
C SER A 136 -5.43 5.68 -0.95
N HIS A 137 -6.53 5.52 -1.70
CA HIS A 137 -7.12 6.62 -2.43
C HIS A 137 -7.69 7.65 -1.44
N PHE A 138 -7.40 8.92 -1.65
CA PHE A 138 -7.96 10.02 -0.88
C PHE A 138 -8.47 11.13 -1.81
N ASP A 139 -9.41 11.92 -1.31
CA ASP A 139 -9.92 13.12 -1.99
C ASP A 139 -8.91 14.28 -1.85
N TRP A 140 -7.75 14.14 -2.49
CA TRP A 140 -6.67 15.13 -2.49
C TRP A 140 -7.13 16.38 -3.24
N GLY A 141 -7.53 17.41 -2.48
CA GLY A 141 -8.09 18.65 -3.03
C GLY A 141 -9.58 18.81 -2.78
N GLY A 142 -10.24 17.81 -2.17
CA GLY A 142 -11.59 17.92 -1.67
C GLY A 142 -11.74 18.97 -0.55
N PRO A 143 -12.98 19.45 -0.31
CA PRO A 143 -13.22 20.47 0.70
C PRO A 143 -12.96 19.93 2.12
N ALA A 144 -12.45 20.80 2.98
CA ALA A 144 -12.35 20.51 4.40
C ALA A 144 -13.74 20.41 5.04
N ARG A 145 -13.88 19.48 5.99
CA ARG A 145 -15.06 19.27 6.83
C ARG A 145 -14.82 19.88 8.21
N SER A 146 -15.90 20.14 8.94
CA SER A 146 -15.80 20.65 10.31
C SER A 146 -15.14 19.62 11.23
N LEU A 147 -14.21 20.10 12.07
CA LEU A 147 -13.66 19.33 13.18
C LEU A 147 -14.68 19.24 14.32
N ASP A 148 -14.54 18.22 15.15
CA ASP A 148 -15.28 18.16 16.42
C ASP A 148 -14.73 19.17 17.45
N VAL A 149 -15.52 19.41 18.49
CA VAL A 149 -15.21 20.39 19.54
C VAL A 149 -13.92 20.01 20.27
N ALA A 150 -13.74 18.74 20.62
CA ALA A 150 -12.58 18.26 21.34
C ALA A 150 -11.28 18.49 20.57
N THR A 151 -11.26 18.22 19.26
CA THR A 151 -10.09 18.47 18.40
C THR A 151 -9.81 19.97 18.27
N THR A 152 -10.86 20.78 18.18
CA THR A 152 -10.72 22.24 18.10
C THR A 152 -10.05 22.78 19.36
N GLU A 153 -10.49 22.33 20.54
CA GLU A 153 -9.87 22.69 21.82
C GLU A 153 -8.39 22.25 21.91
N LEU A 154 -8.05 21.06 21.37
CA LEU A 154 -6.65 20.61 21.32
C LEU A 154 -5.79 21.52 20.42
N LEU A 155 -6.31 21.96 19.28
CA LEU A 155 -5.59 22.85 18.37
C LEU A 155 -5.37 24.25 18.97
N GLU A 156 -6.35 24.76 19.72
CA GLU A 156 -6.26 26.06 20.41
C GLU A 156 -5.20 26.09 21.51
N ARG A 157 -4.94 24.95 22.16
CA ARG A 157 -3.85 24.79 23.15
C ARG A 157 -2.45 24.91 22.53
N GLY A 158 -2.32 24.81 21.21
CA GLY A 158 -1.05 24.81 20.50
C GLY A 158 -0.40 23.43 20.45
N PHE A 159 -0.05 22.99 19.24
CA PHE A 159 0.38 21.63 18.97
C PHE A 159 1.63 21.20 19.77
N ASN A 160 2.59 22.11 19.96
CA ASN A 160 3.84 21.83 20.66
C ASN A 160 3.65 21.57 22.17
N GLU A 161 2.53 22.00 22.75
CA GLU A 161 2.20 21.81 24.16
C GLU A 161 1.44 20.49 24.43
N LEU A 162 1.05 19.79 23.36
CA LEU A 162 0.27 18.56 23.46
C LEU A 162 1.14 17.35 23.81
N ALA A 163 0.56 16.42 24.59
CA ALA A 163 1.14 15.10 24.79
C ALA A 163 1.09 14.29 23.48
N ALA A 164 1.94 13.27 23.35
CA ALA A 164 2.04 12.46 22.13
C ALA A 164 0.70 11.83 21.70
N THR A 165 -0.12 11.38 22.66
CA THR A 165 -1.46 10.83 22.39
C THR A 165 -2.39 11.88 21.79
N ASP A 166 -2.37 13.10 22.33
CA ASP A 166 -3.20 14.22 21.85
C ASP A 166 -2.75 14.66 20.46
N LYS A 167 -1.44 14.71 20.20
CA LYS A 167 -0.89 14.98 18.85
C LYS A 167 -1.38 13.96 17.83
N SER A 168 -1.37 12.67 18.17
CA SER A 168 -1.89 11.60 17.32
C SER A 168 -3.38 11.80 17.01
N LEU A 169 -4.18 12.19 18.00
CA LEU A 169 -5.61 12.49 17.81
C LEU A 169 -5.82 13.68 16.87
N VAL A 170 -5.03 14.75 17.02
CA VAL A 170 -5.08 15.92 16.13
C VAL A 170 -4.80 15.53 14.68
N TRP A 171 -3.73 14.77 14.42
CA TRP A 171 -3.41 14.32 13.05
C TRP A 171 -4.52 13.49 12.42
N GLN A 172 -5.09 12.56 13.18
CA GLN A 172 -6.21 11.73 12.71
C GLN A 172 -7.45 12.56 12.41
N ALA A 173 -7.78 13.52 13.27
CA ALA A 173 -8.95 14.36 13.11
C ALA A 173 -8.81 15.29 11.89
N LEU A 174 -7.62 15.88 11.68
CA LEU A 174 -7.33 16.68 10.49
C LEU A 174 -7.45 15.85 9.20
N ALA A 175 -6.88 14.64 9.19
CA ALA A 175 -6.99 13.73 8.04
C ALA A 175 -8.46 13.33 7.78
N LYS A 176 -9.20 12.96 8.83
CA LYS A 176 -10.63 12.63 8.73
C LYS A 176 -11.46 13.82 8.25
N ALA A 177 -11.08 15.04 8.62
CA ALA A 177 -11.75 16.25 8.14
C ALA A 177 -11.28 16.68 6.75
N ASN A 178 -10.25 16.06 6.17
CA ASN A 178 -9.60 16.52 4.94
C ASN A 178 -9.09 17.97 5.04
N ASP A 179 -8.68 18.41 6.25
CA ASP A 179 -8.21 19.78 6.50
C ASP A 179 -6.69 19.88 6.29
N PHE A 180 -6.28 19.87 5.03
CA PHE A 180 -4.88 19.90 4.63
C PHE A 180 -4.17 21.19 5.00
N GLU A 181 -4.83 22.35 4.84
CA GLU A 181 -4.23 23.66 5.12
C GLU A 181 -3.86 23.78 6.60
N ARG A 182 -4.74 23.32 7.49
CA ARG A 182 -4.46 23.31 8.93
C ARG A 182 -3.41 22.25 9.29
N ALA A 183 -3.44 21.08 8.67
CA ALA A 183 -2.40 20.06 8.84
C ALA A 183 -1.02 20.57 8.39
N HIS A 184 -0.95 21.30 7.27
CA HIS A 184 0.26 21.95 6.79
C HIS A 184 0.77 23.00 7.77
N ALA A 185 -0.11 23.89 8.26
CA ALA A 185 0.26 24.90 9.25
C ALA A 185 0.81 24.27 10.54
N VAL A 186 0.20 23.17 11.01
CA VAL A 186 0.72 22.40 12.16
C VAL A 186 2.11 21.85 11.85
N ALA A 187 2.31 21.22 10.69
CA ALA A 187 3.59 20.63 10.30
C ALA A 187 4.72 21.69 10.22
N GLU A 188 4.46 22.84 9.61
CA GLU A 188 5.45 23.92 9.49
C GLU A 188 5.75 24.59 10.84
N ALA A 189 4.74 24.78 11.69
CA ALA A 189 4.92 25.45 12.98
C ALA A 189 5.61 24.58 14.04
N SER A 190 5.48 23.25 13.93
CA SER A 190 6.06 22.30 14.87
C SER A 190 7.33 21.61 14.38
N ASP A 191 7.61 21.66 13.07
CA ASP A 191 8.57 20.79 12.37
C ASP A 191 8.30 19.28 12.60
N GLU A 192 7.08 18.93 13.02
CA GLU A 192 6.63 17.55 13.20
C GLU A 192 5.85 17.06 11.98
N LYS A 193 5.98 15.76 11.70
CA LYS A 193 5.25 15.07 10.63
C LYS A 193 4.19 14.17 11.27
N PRO A 194 3.09 13.85 10.57
CA PRO A 194 2.10 12.89 11.07
C PRO A 194 2.76 11.61 11.56
N ASP A 195 2.19 10.94 12.56
CA ASP A 195 2.77 9.76 13.20
C ASP A 195 2.35 8.42 12.54
N ARG A 196 1.36 8.46 11.64
CA ARG A 196 0.80 7.28 10.96
C ARG A 196 1.11 7.25 9.48
N PHE A 197 1.40 6.04 8.96
CA PHE A 197 1.65 5.79 7.54
C PHE A 197 0.58 6.42 6.63
N ALA A 198 -0.70 6.07 6.84
CA ALA A 198 -1.79 6.55 6.01
C ALA A 198 -1.94 8.09 6.04
N THR A 199 -1.70 8.73 7.19
CA THR A 199 -1.77 10.19 7.31
C THR A 199 -0.60 10.88 6.60
N CYS A 200 0.59 10.27 6.60
CA CYS A 200 1.70 10.75 5.77
C CYS A 200 1.37 10.64 4.27
N LEU A 201 0.78 9.52 3.81
CA LEU A 201 0.36 9.39 2.40
C LEU A 201 -0.70 10.42 2.02
N TRP A 202 -1.70 10.62 2.89
CA TRP A 202 -2.73 11.64 2.71
C TRP A 202 -2.10 13.03 2.50
N MET A 203 -1.20 13.48 3.39
CA MET A 203 -0.50 14.76 3.21
C MET A 203 0.42 14.78 1.98
N ALA A 204 1.12 13.67 1.68
CA ALA A 204 2.01 13.58 0.52
C ALA A 204 1.26 13.83 -0.80
N GLY A 205 0.07 13.23 -0.96
CA GLY A 205 -0.73 13.44 -2.15
C GLY A 205 -1.29 14.86 -2.28
N TRP A 206 -1.59 15.53 -1.17
CA TRP A 206 -1.96 16.95 -1.24
C TRP A 206 -0.80 17.84 -1.68
N TYR A 207 0.41 17.61 -1.16
CA TYR A 207 1.60 18.31 -1.66
C TYR A 207 1.83 18.02 -3.16
N ALA A 208 1.59 16.79 -3.60
CA ALA A 208 1.67 16.42 -5.02
C ALA A 208 0.68 17.23 -5.89
N VAL A 209 -0.59 17.33 -5.48
CA VAL A 209 -1.62 18.15 -6.17
C VAL A 209 -1.22 19.63 -6.22
N ARG A 210 -0.54 20.12 -5.19
CA ARG A 210 -0.01 21.49 -5.12
C ARG A 210 1.28 21.70 -5.91
N GLY A 211 1.87 20.64 -6.47
CA GLY A 211 3.17 20.67 -7.15
C GLY A 211 4.38 20.83 -6.22
N ASP A 212 4.21 20.65 -4.91
CA ASP A 212 5.28 20.74 -3.93
C ASP A 212 5.97 19.37 -3.75
N ILE A 213 6.79 19.01 -4.74
CA ILE A 213 7.48 17.73 -4.77
C ILE A 213 8.39 17.52 -3.55
N PRO A 214 9.20 18.49 -3.11
CA PRO A 214 10.08 18.31 -1.94
C PRO A 214 9.31 17.98 -0.65
N ARG A 215 8.18 18.65 -0.37
CA ARG A 215 7.39 18.33 0.84
C ARG A 215 6.67 16.99 0.70
N GLY A 216 6.16 16.66 -0.49
CA GLY A 216 5.57 15.35 -0.76
C GLY A 216 6.56 14.21 -0.53
N GLU A 217 7.77 14.33 -1.08
CA GLU A 217 8.88 13.38 -0.86
C GLU A 217 9.15 13.19 0.63
N GLN A 218 9.28 14.29 1.40
CA GLN A 218 9.55 14.20 2.84
C GLN A 218 8.45 13.46 3.61
N MET A 219 7.19 13.60 3.20
CA MET A 219 6.09 12.85 3.80
C MET A 219 6.17 11.35 3.48
N LEU A 220 6.52 10.97 2.25
CA LEU A 220 6.71 9.56 1.89
C LEU A 220 7.92 8.93 2.59
N LEU A 221 9.03 9.66 2.73
CA LEU A 221 10.20 9.21 3.50
C LEU A 221 9.86 9.04 4.99
N ALA A 222 9.04 9.94 5.55
CA ALA A 222 8.53 9.79 6.91
C ALA A 222 7.59 8.57 7.03
N ALA A 223 6.70 8.36 6.06
CA ALA A 223 5.77 7.24 6.02
C ALA A 223 6.50 5.89 6.11
N HIS A 224 7.65 5.74 5.45
CA HIS A 224 8.46 4.51 5.45
C HIS A 224 8.72 4.00 6.88
N SER A 225 9.17 4.87 7.77
CA SER A 225 9.46 4.53 9.18
C SER A 225 8.24 4.21 10.05
N ARG A 226 7.03 4.47 9.54
CA ARG A 226 5.75 4.33 10.26
C ARG A 226 4.91 3.17 9.73
N TRP A 227 5.38 2.53 8.67
CA TRP A 227 4.70 1.38 8.12
C TRP A 227 5.00 0.13 8.95
N TRP A 228 3.99 -0.70 9.13
CA TRP A 228 4.09 -2.01 9.73
C TRP A 228 3.30 -3.01 8.87
N PRO A 229 3.85 -4.21 8.60
CA PRO A 229 3.13 -5.24 7.88
C PRO A 229 1.87 -5.63 8.66
N TYR A 230 0.74 -5.78 7.95
CA TYR A 230 -0.49 -6.27 8.56
C TYR A 230 -0.44 -7.79 8.69
N MET A 231 0.07 -8.46 7.65
CA MET A 231 0.29 -9.90 7.60
C MET A 231 1.78 -10.20 7.38
N LYS A 232 2.21 -11.42 7.70
CA LYS A 232 3.63 -11.79 7.58
C LYS A 232 4.16 -11.76 6.14
N TRP A 233 3.27 -11.98 5.17
CA TRP A 233 3.57 -11.92 3.76
C TRP A 233 3.66 -10.49 3.19
N ASP A 234 3.25 -9.47 3.97
CA ASP A 234 3.42 -8.07 3.56
C ASP A 234 4.92 -7.74 3.53
N ALA A 235 5.46 -7.58 2.33
CA ALA A 235 6.85 -7.25 2.10
C ALA A 235 7.07 -5.73 2.17
N ILE A 236 6.28 -4.96 1.42
CA ILE A 236 6.51 -3.53 1.23
C ILE A 236 5.18 -2.83 0.90
N PRO A 237 4.88 -1.65 1.48
CA PRO A 237 3.66 -0.92 1.14
C PRO A 237 3.70 -0.47 -0.32
N ASP A 238 2.59 -0.64 -1.02
CA ASP A 238 2.48 -0.43 -2.47
C ASP A 238 1.75 0.87 -2.85
N ALA A 239 0.91 1.41 -1.96
CA ALA A 239 0.17 2.65 -2.22
C ALA A 239 0.99 3.82 -2.81
N PRO A 240 2.25 4.10 -2.39
CA PRO A 240 3.05 5.18 -2.98
C PRO A 240 3.35 5.03 -4.48
N VAL A 241 3.40 3.79 -4.97
CA VAL A 241 3.68 3.47 -6.39
C VAL A 241 2.44 3.07 -7.17
N LEU A 242 1.32 2.78 -6.49
CA LEU A 242 0.04 2.48 -7.12
C LEU A 242 -0.79 3.73 -7.43
N GLN A 243 -0.88 4.68 -6.49
CA GLN A 243 -1.70 5.88 -6.65
C GLN A 243 -1.02 6.90 -7.58
N LEU A 244 -1.68 7.30 -8.67
CA LEU A 244 -1.14 8.27 -9.65
C LEU A 244 -0.64 9.56 -8.99
N THR A 245 -1.42 10.11 -8.05
CA THR A 245 -1.07 11.33 -7.32
C THR A 245 0.19 11.16 -6.48
N LEU A 246 0.32 10.04 -5.76
CA LEU A 246 1.50 9.77 -4.93
C LEU A 246 2.75 9.54 -5.78
N ARG A 247 2.61 8.89 -6.95
CA ARG A 247 3.73 8.68 -7.89
C ARG A 247 4.42 9.97 -8.31
N LEU A 248 3.71 11.10 -8.35
CA LEU A 248 4.30 12.41 -8.67
C LEU A 248 5.38 12.83 -7.65
N VAL A 249 5.26 12.37 -6.40
CA VAL A 249 6.19 12.68 -5.31
C VAL A 249 7.01 11.47 -4.84
N THR A 250 6.79 10.30 -5.45
CA THR A 250 7.63 9.09 -5.30
C THR A 250 8.87 9.22 -6.19
N THR A 251 9.80 10.07 -5.76
CA THR A 251 11.08 10.33 -6.44
C THR A 251 12.02 9.12 -6.38
N ASP A 252 13.13 9.17 -7.12
CA ASP A 252 14.19 8.15 -7.03
C ASP A 252 14.70 7.95 -5.61
N ARG A 253 14.77 9.02 -4.81
CA ARG A 253 15.17 8.95 -3.40
C ARG A 253 14.15 8.20 -2.55
N VAL A 254 12.85 8.41 -2.79
CA VAL A 254 11.79 7.62 -2.12
C VAL A 254 11.93 6.16 -2.52
N ARG A 255 12.08 5.86 -3.81
CA ARG A 255 12.25 4.48 -4.30
C ARG A 255 13.48 3.80 -3.71
N GLU A 256 14.63 4.48 -3.70
CA GLU A 256 15.85 3.98 -3.07
C GLU A 256 15.62 3.69 -1.59
N GLN A 257 15.01 4.62 -0.83
CA GLN A 257 14.72 4.42 0.58
C GLN A 257 13.87 3.16 0.82
N TYR A 258 12.75 3.02 0.10
CA TYR A 258 11.82 1.91 0.27
C TYR A 258 12.41 0.57 -0.17
N LEU A 259 13.28 0.55 -1.19
CA LEU A 259 13.85 -0.68 -1.73
C LEU A 259 15.16 -1.12 -1.04
N THR A 260 15.82 -0.23 -0.28
CA THR A 260 17.17 -0.51 0.26
C THR A 260 17.31 -0.33 1.76
N ARG A 261 16.31 0.23 2.44
CA ARG A 261 16.33 0.40 3.90
C ARG A 261 15.42 -0.61 4.58
N PRO A 262 15.77 -1.04 5.80
CA PRO A 262 14.87 -1.87 6.60
C PRO A 262 13.56 -1.16 6.89
N ILE A 263 12.45 -1.89 6.88
CA ILE A 263 11.10 -1.36 7.12
C ILE A 263 10.35 -2.26 8.12
N GLY A 264 9.35 -1.73 8.83
CA GLY A 264 8.54 -2.52 9.76
C GLY A 264 9.35 -3.12 10.93
N PRO A 265 9.07 -4.37 11.34
CA PRO A 265 9.77 -5.06 12.43
C PRO A 265 11.28 -5.04 12.28
N GLU A 266 11.76 -5.28 11.08
CA GLU A 266 13.17 -5.39 10.74
C GLU A 266 13.94 -4.06 10.86
N ALA A 267 13.23 -2.93 10.86
CA ALA A 267 13.80 -1.62 11.19
C ALA A 267 13.96 -1.40 12.70
N ALA A 268 13.08 -1.97 13.51
CA ALA A 268 13.12 -1.83 14.97
C ALA A 268 14.27 -2.65 15.59
N GLU A 269 14.61 -3.81 15.00
CA GLU A 269 15.71 -4.68 15.46
C GLU A 269 17.09 -4.01 15.42
N LYS A 270 17.31 -3.02 14.53
CA LYS A 270 18.57 -2.26 14.49
C LYS A 270 18.71 -1.22 15.60
N ASN A 271 17.62 -0.94 16.32
CA ASN A 271 17.56 0.04 17.41
C ASN A 271 17.46 -0.61 18.80
N ALA A 272 17.49 -1.94 18.89
CA ALA A 272 17.50 -2.73 20.12
C ALA A 272 18.89 -3.28 20.42
#